data_AF-A0AAW4L9M2-F1
#
_entry.id   AF-A0AAW4L9M2-F1
#
_cell.length_a   1.000
_cell.length_b   1.000
_cell.length_c   1.000
_cell.angle_alpha   90.00
_cell.angle_beta   90.00
_cell.angle_gamma   90.00
#
_symmetry.space_group_name_H-M   'P 1'
#
loop_
_entity.id
_entity.type
_entity.pdbx_description
1 polymer ?
#
loop_
_entity_poly.entity_id
_entity_poly.type
_entity_poly.pdbx_seq_one_letter_code
_entity_poly.pdbx_strand_id
1 'polypeptide(L)'
;MNDIQRYLGLRNITCQQIANATGIGYHSIQKTVKGLRRCVRIRAAIAEYLDLDHTKLWGRGSVLYLRAQIAIEAGRQAEKKRQEIIKKYAPDARNIAAKRKAVNV
;
A
#
# COMPACT_ATOMS: atom_id res chain seq x y z
N MET A 1 -0.78 4.47 -15.16
CA MET A 1 -0.06 3.91 -13.99
C MET A 1 -0.37 2.42 -13.93
N ASN A 2 0.64 1.55 -13.94
CA ASN A 2 0.41 0.10 -13.94
C ASN A 2 0.18 -0.44 -12.51
N ASP A 3 -0.26 -1.69 -12.39
CA ASP A 3 -0.62 -2.29 -11.09
C ASP A 3 0.58 -2.35 -10.12
N ILE A 4 1.80 -2.58 -10.60
CA ILE A 4 3.01 -2.54 -9.75
C ILE A 4 3.23 -1.12 -9.22
N GLN A 5 3.15 -0.09 -10.06
CA GLN A 5 3.28 1.30 -9.63
C GLN A 5 2.21 1.67 -8.61
N ARG A 6 0.97 1.18 -8.79
CA ARG A 6 -0.13 1.37 -7.82
C ARG A 6 0.17 0.68 -6.50
N TYR A 7 0.65 -0.55 -6.53
CA TYR A 7 1.05 -1.30 -5.34
C TYR A 7 2.18 -0.59 -4.57
N LEU A 8 3.21 -0.11 -5.26
CA LEU A 8 4.29 0.68 -4.65
C LEU A 8 3.77 1.97 -4.02
N GLY A 9 2.85 2.67 -4.69
CA GLY A 9 2.22 3.88 -4.16
C GLY A 9 1.46 3.64 -2.87
N LEU A 10 0.72 2.53 -2.77
CA LEU A 10 0.02 2.16 -1.53
C LEU A 10 0.98 1.83 -0.38
N ARG A 11 2.20 1.40 -0.67
CA ARG A 11 3.23 1.14 0.35
C ARG A 11 4.16 2.33 0.61
N ASN A 12 3.94 3.46 -0.07
CA ASN A 12 4.86 4.61 -0.06
C ASN A 12 6.31 4.21 -0.41
N ILE A 13 6.47 3.23 -1.30
CA ILE A 13 7.78 2.73 -1.76
C ILE A 13 8.16 3.42 -3.06
N THR A 14 9.38 3.92 -3.12
CA THR A 14 9.97 4.56 -4.29
C THR A 14 10.94 3.62 -5.01
N CYS A 15 11.14 3.85 -6.31
CA CYS A 15 12.17 3.14 -7.07
C CYS A 15 13.57 3.39 -6.52
N GLN A 16 13.81 4.55 -5.87
CA GLN A 16 15.10 4.86 -5.24
C GLN A 16 15.34 4.00 -4.01
N GLN A 17 14.32 3.76 -3.17
CA GLN A 17 14.45 2.86 -2.02
C GLN A 17 14.79 1.43 -2.44
N ILE A 18 14.11 0.91 -3.48
CA ILE A 18 14.41 -0.41 -4.04
C ILE A 18 15.84 -0.45 -4.59
N ALA A 19 16.27 0.60 -5.30
CA ALA A 19 17.62 0.69 -5.85
C ALA A 19 18.69 0.65 -4.75
N ASN A 20 18.49 1.44 -3.68
CA ASN A 20 19.41 1.46 -2.54
C ASN A 20 19.46 0.11 -1.82
N ALA A 21 18.32 -0.55 -1.64
CA ALA A 21 18.25 -1.83 -0.94
C ALA A 21 18.83 -3.01 -1.74
N THR A 22 18.71 -2.97 -3.07
CA THR A 22 19.17 -4.07 -3.96
C THR A 22 20.55 -3.83 -4.56
N GLY A 23 21.11 -2.62 -4.41
CA GLY A 23 22.33 -2.21 -5.11
C GLY A 23 22.18 -2.04 -6.63
N ILE A 24 20.96 -2.14 -7.17
CA ILE A 24 20.68 -2.04 -8.61
C ILE A 24 20.43 -0.57 -8.97
N GLY A 25 21.01 -0.10 -10.07
CA GLY A 25 20.82 1.28 -10.52
C GLY A 25 19.35 1.68 -10.68
N TYR A 26 19.02 2.86 -10.15
CA TYR A 26 17.66 3.45 -10.15
C TYR A 26 16.95 3.34 -11.51
N HIS A 27 17.62 3.70 -12.60
CA HIS A 27 17.00 3.72 -13.92
C HIS A 27 16.63 2.31 -14.42
N SER A 28 17.39 1.30 -13.99
CA SER A 28 17.10 -0.10 -14.28
C SER A 28 15.88 -0.61 -13.50
N ILE A 29 15.76 -0.25 -12.22
CA ILE A 29 14.56 -0.50 -11.42
C ILE A 29 13.35 0.21 -12.06
N GLN A 30 13.46 1.52 -12.32
CA GLN A 30 12.39 2.34 -12.88
C GLN A 30 11.86 1.77 -14.20
N LYS A 31 12.75 1.41 -15.13
CA LYS A 31 12.35 0.82 -16.42
C LYS A 31 11.71 -0.56 -16.25
N THR A 32 12.13 -1.35 -15.26
CA THR A 32 11.54 -2.66 -14.96
C THR A 32 10.15 -2.50 -14.34
N VAL A 33 9.99 -1.61 -13.35
CA VAL A 33 8.69 -1.26 -12.73
C VAL A 33 7.70 -0.72 -13.76
N LYS A 34 8.16 0.10 -14.71
CA LYS A 34 7.34 0.60 -15.83
C LYS A 34 6.97 -0.49 -16.86
N GLY A 35 7.53 -1.70 -16.75
CA GLY A 35 7.29 -2.80 -17.69
C GLY A 35 8.11 -2.73 -18.98
N LEU A 36 9.05 -1.78 -19.10
CA LEU A 36 9.88 -1.56 -20.30
C LEU A 36 11.05 -2.54 -20.39
N ARG A 37 11.50 -3.11 -19.27
CA ARG A 37 12.59 -4.09 -19.21
C ARG A 37 12.12 -5.38 -18.57
N ARG A 38 12.65 -6.51 -19.06
CA ARG A 38 12.28 -7.87 -18.62
C ARG A 38 13.45 -8.66 -18.02
N CYS A 39 14.51 -7.98 -17.58
CA CYS A 39 15.67 -8.65 -16.98
C CYS A 39 15.25 -9.44 -15.73
N VAL A 40 15.48 -10.75 -15.77
CA VAL A 40 15.06 -11.69 -14.72
C VAL A 40 15.69 -11.34 -13.38
N ARG A 41 17.00 -11.05 -13.35
CA ARG A 41 17.72 -10.69 -12.11
C ARG A 41 17.11 -9.47 -11.42
N ILE A 42 16.76 -8.44 -12.19
CA ILE A 42 16.17 -7.21 -11.63
C ILE A 42 14.75 -7.47 -11.12
N ARG A 43 13.96 -8.24 -11.86
CA ARG A 43 12.59 -8.62 -11.45
C ARG A 43 12.58 -9.45 -10.17
N ALA A 44 13.52 -10.37 -10.02
CA ALA A 44 13.71 -11.17 -8.81
C ALA A 44 14.05 -10.28 -7.62
N ALA A 45 15.04 -9.38 -7.77
CA ALA A 45 15.43 -8.45 -6.71
C ALA A 45 14.29 -7.51 -6.28
N ILE A 46 13.48 -7.01 -7.23
CA ILE A 46 12.29 -6.22 -6.90
C ILE A 46 11.26 -7.07 -6.14
N ALA A 47 11.03 -8.30 -6.56
CA ALA A 47 10.05 -9.19 -5.92
C ALA A 47 10.48 -9.54 -4.48
N GLU A 48 11.76 -9.86 -4.28
CA GLU A 48 12.35 -10.13 -2.98
C GLU A 48 12.25 -8.92 -2.04
N TYR A 49 12.60 -7.72 -2.52
CA TYR A 49 12.44 -6.49 -1.73
C TYR A 49 10.99 -6.24 -1.29
N LEU A 50 10.03 -6.62 -2.13
CA LEU A 50 8.60 -6.46 -1.84
C LEU A 50 8.03 -7.60 -0.99
N ASP A 51 8.81 -8.64 -0.71
CA ASP A 51 8.37 -9.90 -0.11
C ASP A 51 7.21 -10.55 -0.90
N LEU A 52 7.38 -10.62 -2.23
CA LEU A 52 6.42 -11.19 -3.15
C LEU A 52 7.06 -12.29 -4.00
N ASP A 53 6.23 -13.25 -4.41
CA ASP A 53 6.63 -14.30 -5.34
C ASP A 53 6.93 -13.70 -6.73
N HIS A 54 8.19 -13.83 -7.16
CA HIS A 54 8.66 -13.35 -8.46
C HIS A 54 7.87 -13.93 -9.65
N THR A 55 7.52 -15.21 -9.61
CA THR A 55 6.81 -15.89 -10.69
C THR A 55 5.37 -15.40 -10.81
N LYS A 56 4.71 -15.13 -9.67
CA LYS A 56 3.36 -14.56 -9.64
C LYS A 56 3.35 -13.09 -10.00
N LEU A 57 4.38 -12.34 -9.62
CA LEU A 57 4.48 -10.90 -9.89
C LEU A 57 4.62 -10.58 -11.40
N TRP A 58 5.27 -11.45 -12.17
CA TRP A 58 5.57 -11.19 -13.59
C TRP A 58 5.11 -12.27 -14.56
N GLY A 59 4.62 -13.41 -14.08
CA GLY A 59 4.17 -14.54 -14.88
C GLY A 59 2.70 -14.47 -15.28
N ARG A 60 2.15 -15.64 -15.64
CA ARG A 60 0.75 -15.78 -16.04
C ARG A 60 -0.16 -15.47 -14.85
N GLY A 61 -1.13 -14.57 -15.05
CA GLY A 61 -2.04 -14.16 -13.98
C GLY A 61 -1.49 -13.05 -13.06
N SER A 62 -0.34 -12.46 -13.39
CA SER A 62 0.27 -11.38 -12.59
C SER A 62 -0.65 -10.20 -12.32
N VAL A 63 -1.51 -9.84 -13.27
CA VAL A 63 -2.53 -8.79 -13.12
C VAL A 63 -3.51 -9.13 -11.99
N LEU A 64 -4.04 -10.36 -11.96
CA LEU A 64 -4.97 -10.79 -10.91
C LEU A 64 -4.28 -10.86 -9.55
N TYR A 65 -3.05 -11.38 -9.52
CA TYR A 65 -2.23 -11.43 -8.30
C TYR A 65 -1.99 -10.03 -7.73
N LEU A 66 -1.55 -9.08 -8.57
CA LEU A 66 -1.31 -7.71 -8.14
C LEU A 66 -2.57 -7.01 -7.67
N ARG A 67 -3.71 -7.21 -8.34
CA ARG A 67 -5.00 -6.66 -7.90
C ARG A 67 -5.41 -7.18 -6.52
N ALA A 68 -5.18 -8.47 -6.25
CA ALA A 68 -5.44 -9.03 -4.92
C ALA A 68 -4.54 -8.37 -3.86
N GLN A 69 -3.23 -8.22 -4.14
CA GLN A 69 -2.30 -7.54 -3.23
C GLN A 69 -2.68 -6.07 -3.00
N ILE A 70 -3.07 -5.36 -4.05
CA ILE A 70 -3.56 -3.98 -3.97
C ILE A 70 -4.81 -3.89 -3.09
N ALA A 71 -5.75 -4.82 -3.22
CA ALA A 71 -6.97 -4.84 -2.41
C ALA A 71 -6.65 -5.05 -0.92
N ILE A 72 -5.70 -5.93 -0.60
CA ILE A 72 -5.23 -6.17 0.76
C ILE A 72 -4.61 -4.88 1.34
N GLU A 73 -3.68 -4.25 0.63
CA GLU A 73 -3.02 -3.02 1.12
C GLU A 73 -4.00 -1.84 1.25
N ALA A 74 -4.92 -1.70 0.30
CA ALA A 74 -5.96 -0.67 0.37
C ALA A 74 -6.87 -0.88 1.59
N GLY A 75 -7.24 -2.13 1.88
CA GLY A 75 -7.99 -2.49 3.09
C GLY A 75 -7.24 -2.14 4.36
N ARG A 76 -5.94 -2.44 4.45
CA ARG A 76 -5.09 -2.07 5.59
C ARG A 76 -5.03 -0.57 5.81
N GLN A 77 -4.85 0.22 4.74
CA GLN A 77 -4.84 1.68 4.84
C GLN A 77 -6.19 2.24 5.28
N ALA A 78 -7.28 1.70 4.72
CA ALA A 78 -8.64 2.13 5.08
C ALA A 78 -8.92 1.87 6.57
N GLU A 79 -8.55 0.69 7.09
CA GLU A 79 -8.72 0.37 8.51
C GLU A 79 -7.82 1.25 9.39
N LYS A 80 -6.56 1.49 9.01
CA LYS A 80 -5.68 2.41 9.75
C LYS A 80 -6.30 3.81 9.83
N LYS A 81 -6.80 4.33 8.71
CA LYS A 81 -7.46 5.64 8.66
C LYS A 81 -8.75 5.67 9.48
N ARG A 82 -9.53 4.58 9.46
CA ARG A 82 -10.72 4.43 10.29
C ARG A 82 -10.37 4.52 11.77
N GLN A 83 -9.32 3.82 12.22
CA GLN A 83 -8.84 3.88 13.60
C GLN A 83 -8.36 5.28 13.99
N GLU A 84 -7.66 5.99 13.09
CA GLU A 84 -7.26 7.39 13.30
C GLU A 84 -8.47 8.32 13.46
N ILE A 85 -9.51 8.14 12.64
CA ILE A 85 -10.77 8.91 12.75
C ILE A 85 -11.49 8.60 14.05
N ILE A 86 -11.62 7.31 14.42
CA ILE A 86 -12.23 6.91 15.69
C ILE A 86 -11.47 7.54 16.85
N LYS A 87 -10.14 7.48 16.87
CA LYS A 87 -9.32 8.10 17.92
C LYS A 87 -9.48 9.63 17.98
N LYS A 88 -9.67 10.28 16.83
CA LYS A 88 -9.80 11.74 16.73
C LYS A 88 -11.21 12.25 17.08
N TYR A 89 -12.24 11.46 16.81
CA TYR A 89 -13.64 11.90 16.86
C TYR A 89 -14.54 11.09 17.78
N ALA A 90 -14.09 9.98 18.36
CA ALA A 90 -14.78 9.36 19.48
C ALA A 90 -14.57 10.28 20.69
N PRO A 91 -15.61 11.04 21.12
CA PRO A 91 -15.53 11.73 22.40
C PRO A 91 -15.46 10.64 23.45
N ASP A 92 -14.71 10.87 24.53
CA ASP A 92 -14.91 10.11 25.75
C ASP A 92 -16.41 10.02 26.02
N ALA A 93 -16.98 8.80 25.98
CA ALA A 93 -18.40 8.54 26.22
C ALA A 93 -18.88 9.02 27.62
N ARG A 94 -17.97 9.61 28.41
CA ARG A 94 -18.20 10.22 29.72
C ARG A 94 -18.67 11.67 29.67
N ASN A 95 -18.59 12.35 28.52
CA ASN A 95 -18.88 13.80 28.43
C ASN A 95 -20.13 14.18 27.64
N ILE A 96 -20.95 13.21 27.23
CA ILE A 96 -22.31 13.48 26.73
C ILE A 96 -23.25 13.59 27.95
N ALA A 97 -22.98 14.57 28.82
CA ALA A 97 -23.90 14.91 29.89
C ALA A 97 -25.20 15.42 29.26
N ALA A 98 -26.30 14.73 29.55
CA ALA A 98 -27.62 14.97 29.00
C ALA A 98 -28.04 16.44 29.17
N LYS A 99 -28.14 17.19 28.06
CA LYS A 99 -28.92 18.43 28.04
C LYS A 99 -30.41 18.07 28.17
N ARG A 100 -30.85 17.83 29.40
CA ARG A 100 -32.26 17.97 29.81
C ARG A 100 -32.32 19.05 30.87
N LYS A 101 -32.55 20.30 30.46
CA LYS A 101 -33.26 21.24 31.33
C LYS A 101 -34.74 21.04 31.05
N ALA A 102 -35.40 20.31 31.94
CA ALA A 102 -36.82 20.44 32.13
C ALA A 102 -37.09 21.90 32.53
N VAL A 103 -37.86 22.61 31.71
CA VAL A 103 -38.53 23.84 32.14
C VAL A 103 -39.96 23.41 32.43
N ASN A 104 -40.27 23.25 33.72
CA ASN A 104 -41.62 23.07 34.22
C ASN A 104 -42.15 24.42 34.70
N VAL A 105 -43.37 24.73 34.25
CA VAL A 105 -44.44 25.57 34.84
C VAL A 105 -44.08 27.02 35.19
#